data_AF-A0A1V2P201-F1
#
_entry.id   AF-A0A1V2P201-F1
#
_cell.length_a   1.000
_cell.length_b   1.000
_cell.length_c   1.000
_cell.angle_alpha   90.00
_cell.angle_beta   90.00
_cell.angle_gamma   90.00
#
_symmetry.space_group_name_H-M   'P 1'
#
loop_
_entity.id
_entity.type
_entity.pdbx_description
1 polymer ?
#
loop_
_entity_poly.entity_id
_entity_poly.type
_entity_poly.pdbx_seq_one_letter_code
_entity_poly.pdbx_strand_id
1 'polypeptide(L)'
;MPDKATHPRSLKAQDKVLCATKELLAEGGLSATTVDAIAARSGVSKATIYKHWPSRTAIAAEAFGREMAAAIPLPDTGSVRGDLTEQVRRVSRFYAGEHGRVFAQLLAASVSDPQAAPYFREYFLDARRAALAELWQRGVDRGEVRPGISAGTATDILFGPLIFRLLAGHAPLTTEEADAISTAALDGLLR
;
A
#
# COMPACT_ATOMS: atom_id res chain seq x y z
N MET A 1 20.36 -5.20 3.68
CA MET A 1 20.62 -3.77 3.99
C MET A 1 21.63 -3.71 5.12
N PRO A 2 22.60 -2.78 5.12
CA PRO A 2 23.68 -2.82 6.10
C PRO A 2 23.19 -2.50 7.51
N ASP A 3 23.91 -3.07 8.46
CA ASP A 3 23.59 -3.33 9.86
C ASP A 3 23.17 -2.08 10.65
N LYS A 4 21.92 -2.06 11.12
CA LYS A 4 21.32 -0.95 11.89
C LYS A 4 21.62 -1.17 13.38
N ALA A 5 22.88 -0.98 13.78
CA ALA A 5 23.22 -0.75 15.19
C ALA A 5 22.54 0.56 15.64
N THR A 6 21.28 0.47 16.06
CA THR A 6 20.42 1.66 16.22
C THR A 6 20.41 2.09 17.67
N HIS A 7 21.16 3.14 17.99
CA HIS A 7 21.14 3.74 19.32
C HIS A 7 19.72 4.21 19.70
N PRO A 8 19.28 4.07 20.97
CA PRO A 8 17.94 4.43 21.43
C PRO A 8 17.50 5.87 21.11
N ARG A 9 18.46 6.81 21.08
CA ARG A 9 18.19 8.22 20.71
C ARG A 9 17.84 8.38 19.23
N SER A 10 18.43 7.56 18.36
CA SER A 10 18.15 7.58 16.92
C SER A 10 16.78 6.98 16.62
N LEU A 11 16.37 5.94 17.35
CA LEU A 11 15.01 5.39 17.25
C LEU A 11 13.96 6.43 17.64
N LYS A 12 14.15 7.10 18.79
CA LYS A 12 13.24 8.18 19.22
C LYS A 12 13.15 9.32 18.21
N ALA A 13 14.24 9.67 17.53
CA ALA A 13 14.24 10.68 16.48
C ALA A 13 13.48 10.19 15.24
N GLN A 14 13.68 8.93 14.84
CA GLN A 14 12.94 8.33 13.72
C GLN A 14 11.43 8.31 13.98
N ASP A 15 11.02 7.89 15.17
CA ASP A 15 9.60 7.83 15.55
C ASP A 15 8.93 9.22 15.53
N LYS A 16 9.63 10.26 16.01
CA LYS A 16 9.14 11.65 15.94
C LYS A 16 8.94 12.12 14.51
N VAL A 17 9.87 11.79 13.63
CA VAL A 17 9.79 12.13 12.20
C VAL A 17 8.58 11.44 11.57
N LEU A 18 8.46 10.11 11.76
CA LEU A 18 7.36 9.33 11.19
C LEU A 18 5.98 9.76 11.73
N CYS A 19 5.87 10.10 13.02
CA CYS A 19 4.63 10.61 13.60
C CYS A 19 4.24 11.96 13.00
N ALA A 20 5.18 12.90 12.90
CA ALA A 20 4.94 14.20 12.29
C ALA A 20 4.56 14.07 10.80
N THR A 21 5.21 13.16 10.08
CA THR A 21 4.88 12.85 8.68
C THR A 21 3.47 12.30 8.54
N LYS A 22 3.05 11.37 9.39
CA LYS A 22 1.69 10.81 9.40
C LYS A 22 0.63 11.91 9.57
N GLU A 23 0.86 12.82 10.52
CA GLU A 23 -0.04 13.96 10.77
C GLU A 23 -0.13 14.89 9.55
N LEU A 24 1.01 15.22 8.93
CA LEU A 24 1.04 16.04 7.71
C LEU A 24 0.33 15.36 6.52
N LEU A 25 0.45 14.03 6.39
CA LEU A 25 -0.26 13.26 5.38
C LEU A 25 -1.78 13.32 5.57
N ALA A 26 -2.25 13.23 6.82
CA ALA A 26 -3.67 13.37 7.15
C ALA A 26 -4.18 14.81 6.88
N GLU A 27 -3.39 15.83 7.19
CA GLU A 27 -3.77 17.24 7.00
C GLU A 27 -3.84 17.67 5.52
N GLY A 28 -2.90 17.23 4.69
CA GLY A 28 -2.79 17.73 3.31
C GLY A 28 -2.08 16.81 2.33
N GLY A 29 -1.95 15.53 2.66
CA GLY A 29 -1.30 14.54 1.82
C GLY A 29 0.18 14.82 1.58
N LEU A 30 0.70 14.30 0.47
CA LEU A 30 2.12 14.40 0.14
C LEU A 30 2.57 15.85 -0.10
N SER A 31 1.68 16.72 -0.57
CA SER A 31 1.97 18.14 -0.80
C SER A 31 2.30 18.89 0.49
N ALA A 32 1.59 18.62 1.59
CA ALA A 32 1.88 19.20 2.91
C ALA A 32 3.14 18.62 3.57
N THR A 33 3.58 17.45 3.11
CA THR A 33 4.67 16.67 3.70
C THR A 33 6.03 17.11 3.13
N THR A 34 6.41 18.37 3.36
CA THR A 34 7.75 18.87 3.01
C THR A 34 8.76 18.51 4.11
N VAL A 35 10.05 18.38 3.76
CA VAL A 35 11.10 18.13 4.78
C VAL A 35 11.15 19.24 5.83
N ASP A 36 10.82 20.48 5.42
CA ASP A 36 10.76 21.64 6.29
C ASP A 36 9.60 21.55 7.28
N ALA A 37 8.40 21.18 6.80
CA ALA A 37 7.24 20.94 7.66
C ALA A 37 7.48 19.77 8.62
N ILE A 38 8.09 18.69 8.14
CA ILE A 38 8.46 17.52 8.96
C ILE A 38 9.46 17.94 10.06
N ALA A 39 10.51 18.67 9.70
CA ALA A 39 11.53 19.12 10.66
C ALA A 39 10.93 20.05 11.71
N ALA A 40 10.10 21.01 11.29
CA ALA A 40 9.42 21.94 12.19
C ALA A 40 8.50 21.21 13.18
N ARG A 41 7.74 20.22 12.72
CA ARG A 41 6.78 19.50 13.58
C ARG A 41 7.42 18.43 14.46
N SER A 42 8.40 17.70 13.95
CA SER A 42 9.12 16.66 14.71
C SER A 42 10.15 17.22 15.69
N GLY A 43 10.62 18.46 15.46
CA GLY A 43 11.75 19.06 16.17
C GLY A 43 13.10 18.41 15.82
N VAL A 44 13.16 17.60 14.75
CA VAL A 44 14.36 16.90 14.30
C VAL A 44 15.01 17.68 13.15
N SER A 45 16.33 17.88 13.22
CA SER A 45 17.04 18.63 12.19
C SER A 45 17.01 17.92 10.83
N LYS A 46 16.98 18.69 9.73
CA LYS A 46 17.02 18.14 8.36
C LYS A 46 18.21 17.21 8.13
N ALA A 47 19.37 17.53 8.69
CA ALA A 47 20.56 16.68 8.60
C ALA A 47 20.35 15.30 9.23
N THR A 48 19.62 15.23 10.35
CA THR A 48 19.27 13.96 10.99
C THR A 48 18.23 13.20 10.16
N ILE A 49 17.26 13.90 9.56
CA ILE A 49 16.27 13.29 8.66
C ILE A 49 16.95 12.64 7.45
N TYR A 50 17.81 13.38 6.75
CA TYR A 50 18.51 12.86 5.56
C TYR A 50 19.51 11.73 5.85
N LYS A 51 19.93 11.56 7.11
CA LYS A 51 20.73 10.40 7.54
C LYS A 51 19.91 9.10 7.51
N HIS A 52 18.60 9.18 7.67
CA HIS A 52 17.71 8.04 7.79
C HIS A 52 16.90 7.77 6.52
N TRP A 53 16.54 8.82 5.77
CA TRP A 53 15.76 8.70 4.56
C TRP A 53 16.40 9.47 3.40
N PRO A 54 16.43 8.88 2.19
CA PRO A 54 17.03 9.53 1.03
C PRO A 54 16.18 10.68 0.48
N SER A 55 14.87 10.68 0.72
CA SER A 55 13.95 11.66 0.15
C SER A 55 12.70 11.85 1.02
N ARG A 56 11.94 12.94 0.78
CA ARG A 56 10.65 13.15 1.43
C ARG A 56 9.65 12.03 1.14
N THR A 57 9.69 11.50 -0.08
CA THR A 57 8.78 10.44 -0.54
C THR A 57 9.08 9.13 0.19
N ALA A 58 10.36 8.84 0.46
CA ALA A 58 10.75 7.69 1.27
C ALA A 58 10.21 7.78 2.71
N ILE A 59 10.32 8.96 3.36
CA ILE A 59 9.76 9.20 4.70
C ILE A 59 8.24 8.98 4.68
N ALA A 60 7.57 9.57 3.70
CA ALA A 60 6.12 9.50 3.56
C ALA A 60 5.62 8.08 3.26
N ALA A 61 6.34 7.32 2.43
CA ALA A 61 6.03 5.92 2.14
C ALA A 61 6.15 5.04 3.39
N GLU A 62 7.20 5.22 4.19
CA GLU A 62 7.37 4.49 5.45
C GLU A 62 6.30 4.86 6.47
N ALA A 63 6.04 6.16 6.67
CA ALA A 63 5.02 6.62 7.62
C ALA A 63 3.63 6.11 7.25
N PHE A 64 3.24 6.24 5.98
CA PHE A 64 1.98 5.73 5.46
C PHE A 64 1.88 4.21 5.56
N GLY A 65 2.94 3.49 5.17
CA GLY A 65 2.98 2.03 5.26
C GLY A 65 2.79 1.53 6.69
N ARG A 66 3.47 2.15 7.67
CA ARG A 66 3.33 1.83 9.11
C ARG A 66 1.94 2.16 9.65
N GLU A 67 1.35 3.28 9.24
CA GLU A 67 -0.03 3.61 9.62
C GLU A 67 -1.01 2.55 9.09
N MET A 68 -0.78 2.10 7.85
CA MET A 68 -1.61 1.13 7.16
C MET A 68 -1.22 -0.33 7.45
N ALA A 69 -0.31 -0.57 8.40
CA ALA A 69 0.17 -1.90 8.79
C ALA A 69 -0.76 -2.61 9.80
N ALA A 70 -1.91 -2.01 10.15
CA ALA A 70 -2.96 -2.72 10.87
C ALA A 70 -3.28 -4.03 10.14
N ALA A 71 -3.37 -5.14 10.89
CA ALA A 71 -3.55 -6.49 10.34
C ALA A 71 -4.60 -6.44 9.23
N ILE A 72 -4.20 -6.78 8.00
CA ILE A 72 -5.10 -6.83 6.85
C ILE A 72 -5.93 -8.10 7.07
N PRO A 73 -7.18 -8.00 7.54
CA PRO A 73 -7.92 -9.19 7.88
C PRO A 73 -8.22 -9.91 6.58
N LEU A 74 -7.70 -11.13 6.45
CA LEU A 74 -7.97 -11.95 5.28
C LEU A 74 -9.43 -12.43 5.33
N PRO A 75 -10.21 -12.23 4.26
CA PRO A 75 -11.51 -12.87 4.13
C PRO A 75 -11.38 -14.41 4.25
N ASP A 76 -12.40 -15.04 4.83
CA ASP A 76 -12.57 -16.50 4.82
C ASP A 76 -14.05 -16.83 4.66
N THR A 77 -14.55 -16.67 3.44
CA THR A 77 -15.95 -16.91 3.06
C THR A 77 -16.20 -18.36 2.66
N GLY A 78 -15.20 -19.25 2.78
CA GLY A 78 -15.31 -20.63 2.37
C GLY A 78 -15.10 -20.90 0.87
N SER A 79 -14.68 -19.92 0.06
CA SER A 79 -14.22 -20.14 -1.33
C SER A 79 -13.23 -19.05 -1.75
N VAL A 80 -12.27 -19.38 -2.63
CA VAL A 80 -11.30 -18.38 -3.12
C VAL A 80 -11.98 -17.27 -3.91
N ARG A 81 -13.09 -17.59 -4.59
CA ARG A 81 -13.91 -16.61 -5.32
C ARG A 81 -14.49 -15.58 -4.35
N GLY A 82 -15.18 -16.03 -3.30
CA GLY A 82 -15.77 -15.12 -2.31
C GLY A 82 -14.72 -14.31 -1.56
N ASP A 83 -13.59 -14.95 -1.23
CA ASP A 83 -12.46 -14.33 -0.55
C ASP A 83 -11.85 -13.19 -1.37
N LEU A 84 -11.53 -13.44 -2.65
CA LEU A 84 -10.95 -12.45 -3.53
C LEU A 84 -11.96 -11.35 -3.91
N THR A 85 -13.23 -11.68 -4.15
CA THR A 85 -14.27 -10.66 -4.38
C THR A 85 -14.41 -9.71 -3.20
N GLU A 86 -14.48 -10.23 -1.97
CA GLU A 86 -14.54 -9.36 -0.78
C GLU A 86 -13.28 -8.52 -0.64
N GLN A 87 -12.10 -9.07 -0.96
CA GLN A 87 -10.86 -8.30 -0.94
C GLN A 87 -10.82 -7.19 -1.99
N VAL A 88 -11.30 -7.42 -3.22
CA VAL A 88 -11.43 -6.38 -4.26
C VAL A 88 -12.37 -5.27 -3.77
N ARG A 89 -13.52 -5.61 -3.16
CA ARG A 89 -14.43 -4.62 -2.57
C ARG A 89 -13.77 -3.77 -1.48
N ARG A 90 -13.04 -4.41 -0.55
CA ARG A 90 -12.31 -3.71 0.52
C ARG A 90 -11.29 -2.73 -0.04
N VAL A 91 -10.52 -3.16 -1.04
CA VAL A 91 -9.52 -2.30 -1.68
C VAL A 91 -10.18 -1.15 -2.45
N SER A 92 -11.30 -1.40 -3.15
CA SER A 92 -12.06 -0.33 -3.81
C SER A 92 -12.55 0.72 -2.81
N ARG A 93 -13.12 0.31 -1.67
CA ARG A 93 -13.55 1.23 -0.60
C ARG A 93 -12.38 2.02 -0.01
N PHE A 94 -11.24 1.36 0.21
CA PHE A 94 -10.02 2.02 0.66
C PHE A 94 -9.56 3.11 -0.32
N TYR A 95 -9.53 2.80 -1.62
CA TYR A 95 -9.13 3.76 -2.65
C TYR A 95 -10.14 4.90 -2.85
N ALA A 96 -11.43 4.67 -2.57
CA ALA A 96 -12.44 5.72 -2.60
C ALA A 96 -12.35 6.70 -1.39
N GLY A 97 -11.65 6.32 -0.32
CA GLY A 97 -11.49 7.13 0.90
C GLY A 97 -10.28 8.08 0.88
N GLU A 98 -10.09 8.79 1.99
CA GLU A 98 -9.01 9.78 2.16
C GLU A 98 -7.61 9.16 2.01
N HIS A 99 -7.39 7.97 2.58
CA HIS A 99 -6.14 7.22 2.44
C HIS A 99 -5.86 6.82 0.98
N GLY A 100 -6.90 6.62 0.17
CA GLY A 100 -6.77 6.36 -1.27
C GLY A 100 -6.10 7.52 -2.02
N ARG A 101 -6.45 8.76 -1.68
CA ARG A 101 -5.81 9.96 -2.23
C ARG A 101 -4.33 10.02 -1.89
N VAL A 102 -3.96 9.71 -0.64
CA VAL A 102 -2.56 9.69 -0.19
C VAL A 102 -1.78 8.58 -0.89
N PHE A 103 -2.36 7.38 -0.99
CA PHE A 103 -1.78 6.27 -1.75
C PHE A 103 -1.49 6.66 -3.20
N ALA A 104 -2.45 7.28 -3.89
CA ALA A 104 -2.28 7.72 -5.28
C ALA A 104 -1.10 8.69 -5.44
N GLN A 105 -1.00 9.67 -4.54
CA GLN A 105 0.10 10.65 -4.54
C GLN A 105 1.46 9.98 -4.29
N LEU A 106 1.53 9.04 -3.35
CA LEU A 106 2.77 8.31 -3.04
C LEU A 106 3.21 7.38 -4.16
N LEU A 107 2.25 6.65 -4.76
CA LEU A 107 2.52 5.77 -5.89
C LEU A 107 3.06 6.57 -7.07
N ALA A 108 2.40 7.68 -7.43
CA ALA A 108 2.85 8.57 -8.50
C ALA A 108 4.23 9.18 -8.20
N ALA A 109 4.47 9.66 -6.97
CA ALA A 109 5.76 10.21 -6.58
C ALA A 109 6.90 9.18 -6.62
N SER A 110 6.61 7.92 -6.28
CA SER A 110 7.60 6.83 -6.33
C SER A 110 8.05 6.49 -7.75
N VAL A 111 7.27 6.82 -8.79
CA VAL A 111 7.69 6.68 -10.19
C VAL A 111 8.80 7.67 -10.54
N SER A 112 8.69 8.91 -10.05
CA SER A 112 9.67 9.97 -10.29
C SER A 112 10.82 10.00 -9.27
N ASP A 113 10.71 9.22 -8.19
CA ASP A 113 11.70 9.11 -7.11
C ASP A 113 12.10 7.64 -6.88
N PRO A 114 13.09 7.12 -7.64
CA PRO A 114 13.52 5.72 -7.55
C PRO A 114 14.05 5.31 -6.18
N GLN A 115 14.48 6.26 -5.34
CA GLN A 115 14.97 5.97 -3.99
C GLN A 115 13.83 5.73 -3.00
N ALA A 116 12.62 6.18 -3.30
CA ALA A 116 11.43 5.96 -2.49
C ALA A 116 10.70 4.65 -2.82
N ALA A 117 10.83 4.15 -4.06
CA ALA A 117 10.17 2.91 -4.48
C ALA A 117 10.49 1.69 -3.57
N PRO A 118 11.73 1.47 -3.07
CA PRO A 118 12.00 0.43 -2.09
C PRO A 118 11.20 0.58 -0.78
N TYR A 119 11.07 1.81 -0.25
CA TYR A 119 10.30 2.07 0.96
C TYR A 119 8.81 1.81 0.76
N PHE A 120 8.26 2.23 -0.38
CA PHE A 120 6.87 1.94 -0.71
C PHE A 120 6.60 0.44 -0.84
N ARG A 121 7.53 -0.31 -1.45
CA ARG A 121 7.44 -1.78 -1.51
C ARG A 121 7.47 -2.41 -0.12
N GLU A 122 8.52 -2.13 0.64
CA GLU A 122 8.80 -2.71 1.95
C GLU A 122 7.68 -2.42 2.96
N TYR A 123 7.29 -1.15 3.11
CA TYR A 123 6.37 -0.75 4.18
C TYR A 123 4.89 -0.86 3.80
N PHE A 124 4.55 -0.91 2.50
CA PHE A 124 3.16 -0.96 2.06
C PHE A 124 2.82 -2.19 1.21
N LEU A 125 3.53 -2.43 0.11
CA LEU A 125 3.12 -3.45 -0.88
C LEU A 125 3.40 -4.89 -0.43
N ASP A 126 4.55 -5.16 0.19
CA ASP A 126 5.00 -6.53 0.43
C ASP A 126 4.04 -7.30 1.35
N ALA A 127 3.61 -6.69 2.45
CA ALA A 127 2.63 -7.29 3.36
C ALA A 127 1.27 -7.56 2.66
N ARG A 128 0.84 -6.66 1.78
CA ARG A 128 -0.41 -6.82 1.00
C ARG A 128 -0.31 -7.94 -0.01
N ARG A 129 0.83 -8.04 -0.72
CA ARG A 129 1.08 -9.13 -1.68
C ARG A 129 1.21 -10.48 -0.97
N ALA A 130 1.82 -10.52 0.21
CA ALA A 130 1.90 -11.74 1.02
C ALA A 130 0.50 -12.22 1.47
N ALA A 131 -0.33 -11.29 1.97
CA ALA A 131 -1.71 -11.57 2.35
C ALA A 131 -2.55 -12.11 1.17
N LEU A 132 -2.42 -11.50 -0.02
CA LEU A 132 -3.07 -11.98 -1.24
C LEU A 132 -2.55 -13.34 -1.72
N ALA A 133 -1.25 -13.60 -1.56
CA ALA A 133 -0.67 -14.90 -1.87
C ALA A 133 -1.24 -16.01 -0.97
N GLU A 134 -1.55 -15.71 0.30
CA GLU A 134 -2.19 -16.65 1.21
C GLU A 134 -3.63 -16.99 0.79
N LEU A 135 -4.44 -15.98 0.41
CA LEU A 135 -5.77 -16.19 -0.18
C LEU A 135 -5.69 -17.06 -1.43
N TRP A 136 -4.73 -16.76 -2.31
CA TRP A 136 -4.51 -17.52 -3.53
C TRP A 136 -4.11 -18.97 -3.25
N GLN A 137 -3.20 -19.19 -2.29
CA GLN A 137 -2.76 -20.53 -1.92
C GLN A 137 -3.92 -21.39 -1.40
N ARG A 138 -4.85 -20.83 -0.63
CA ARG A 138 -6.07 -21.53 -0.22
C ARG A 138 -6.88 -22.05 -1.42
N GLY A 139 -6.99 -21.26 -2.48
CA GLY A 139 -7.65 -21.68 -3.72
C GLY A 139 -6.89 -22.77 -4.49
N VAL A 140 -5.55 -22.71 -4.47
CA VAL A 140 -4.70 -23.77 -5.03
C VAL A 140 -4.90 -25.08 -4.28
N ASP A 141 -4.86 -25.06 -2.95
CA ASP A 141 -5.01 -26.24 -2.10
C ASP A 141 -6.38 -26.91 -2.27
N ARG A 142 -7.42 -26.11 -2.58
CA ARG A 142 -8.78 -26.59 -2.89
C ARG A 142 -8.97 -26.99 -4.35
N GLY A 143 -7.98 -26.77 -5.20
CA GLY A 143 -8.06 -27.06 -6.64
C GLY A 143 -9.02 -26.13 -7.42
N GLU A 144 -9.36 -24.97 -6.85
CA GLU A 144 -10.27 -23.96 -7.43
C GLU A 144 -9.57 -23.06 -8.46
N VAL A 145 -8.24 -22.99 -8.40
CA VAL A 145 -7.42 -22.10 -9.23
C VAL A 145 -7.01 -22.75 -10.56
N ARG A 146 -6.98 -21.96 -11.63
CA ARG A 146 -6.45 -22.41 -12.94
C ARG A 146 -4.94 -22.64 -12.86
N PRO A 147 -4.42 -23.80 -13.33
CA PRO A 147 -2.99 -24.10 -13.27
C PRO A 147 -2.18 -23.12 -14.14
N GLY A 148 -0.94 -22.84 -13.71
CA GLY A 148 -0.01 -21.99 -14.46
C GLY A 148 -0.15 -20.49 -14.19
N ILE A 149 -1.12 -20.06 -13.36
CA ILE A 149 -1.26 -18.65 -12.96
C ILE A 149 -0.63 -18.44 -11.57
N SER A 150 0.30 -17.50 -11.48
CA SER A 150 0.93 -17.13 -10.21
C SER A 150 0.03 -16.21 -9.38
N ALA A 151 0.18 -16.25 -8.05
CA ALA A 151 -0.50 -15.30 -7.15
C ALA A 151 -0.20 -13.83 -7.50
N GLY A 152 1.02 -13.56 -7.97
CA GLY A 152 1.43 -12.23 -8.41
C GLY A 152 0.66 -11.77 -9.64
N THR A 153 0.54 -12.63 -10.66
CA THR A 153 -0.24 -12.35 -11.87
C THR A 153 -1.71 -12.14 -11.54
N ALA A 154 -2.29 -13.00 -10.70
CA ALA A 154 -3.68 -12.84 -10.26
C ALA A 154 -3.91 -11.53 -9.51
N THR A 155 -2.98 -11.15 -8.64
CA THR A 155 -2.99 -9.86 -7.93
C THR A 155 -2.98 -8.69 -8.92
N ASP A 156 -2.07 -8.71 -9.90
CA ASP A 156 -1.94 -7.60 -10.84
C ASP A 156 -3.20 -7.45 -11.72
N ILE A 157 -3.85 -8.56 -12.10
CA ILE A 157 -5.13 -8.57 -12.84
C ILE A 157 -6.28 -8.02 -11.98
N LEU A 158 -6.38 -8.44 -10.71
CA LEU A 158 -7.49 -8.06 -9.83
C LEU A 158 -7.43 -6.61 -9.38
N PHE A 159 -6.23 -6.11 -9.07
CA PHE A 159 -6.07 -4.80 -8.42
C PHE A 159 -5.54 -3.70 -9.37
N GLY A 160 -4.91 -4.08 -10.48
CA GLY A 160 -4.47 -3.14 -11.52
C GLY A 160 -5.57 -2.20 -12.02
N PRO A 161 -6.78 -2.71 -12.38
CA PRO A 161 -7.89 -1.87 -12.81
C PRO A 161 -8.32 -0.84 -11.75
N LEU A 162 -8.32 -1.21 -10.47
CA LEU A 162 -8.66 -0.28 -9.38
C LEU A 162 -7.63 0.84 -9.25
N ILE A 163 -6.34 0.52 -9.36
CA ILE A 163 -5.25 1.52 -9.35
C ILE A 163 -5.37 2.45 -10.57
N PHE A 164 -5.66 1.91 -11.75
CA PHE A 164 -5.83 2.72 -12.96
C PHE A 164 -7.02 3.67 -12.83
N ARG A 165 -8.14 3.22 -12.27
CA ARG A 165 -9.31 4.07 -11.97
C ARG A 165 -8.98 5.16 -10.95
N LEU A 166 -8.27 4.81 -9.88
CA LEU A 166 -7.83 5.76 -8.87
C LEU A 166 -6.92 6.86 -9.45
N LEU A 167 -5.92 6.48 -10.25
CA LEU A 167 -4.94 7.42 -10.79
C LEU A 167 -5.50 8.28 -11.93
N ALA A 168 -6.30 7.68 -12.83
CA ALA A 168 -6.83 8.37 -14.00
C ALA A 168 -8.20 9.03 -13.77
N GLY A 169 -8.94 8.64 -12.73
CA GLY A 169 -10.27 9.19 -12.42
C GLY A 169 -11.33 8.91 -13.48
N HIS A 170 -11.10 7.95 -14.37
CA HIS A 170 -11.95 7.72 -15.56
C HIS A 170 -13.22 6.91 -15.28
N ALA A 171 -13.32 6.27 -14.12
CA ALA A 171 -14.48 5.48 -13.69
C ALA A 171 -14.54 5.43 -12.15
N PRO A 172 -15.73 5.21 -11.56
CA PRO A 172 -15.88 5.23 -10.12
C PRO A 172 -15.33 3.96 -9.44
N LEU A 173 -15.10 4.06 -8.12
CA LEU A 173 -14.63 3.00 -7.23
C LEU A 173 -15.75 2.53 -6.30
N THR A 174 -16.86 2.07 -6.86
CA THR A 174 -18.01 1.55 -6.10
C THR A 174 -17.90 0.04 -5.86
N THR A 175 -18.73 -0.48 -4.95
CA THR A 175 -18.86 -1.94 -4.74
C THR A 175 -19.32 -2.66 -6.01
N GLU A 176 -20.25 -2.06 -6.77
CA GLU A 176 -20.74 -2.63 -8.04
C GLU A 176 -19.62 -2.79 -9.06
N GLU A 177 -18.77 -1.77 -9.19
CA GLU A 177 -17.63 -1.82 -10.10
C GLU A 177 -16.55 -2.81 -9.64
N ALA A 178 -16.32 -2.91 -8.34
CA ALA A 178 -15.45 -3.93 -7.76
C ALA A 178 -15.97 -5.36 -8.03
N ASP A 179 -17.29 -5.55 -8.01
CA ASP A 179 -17.93 -6.84 -8.32
C ASP A 179 -17.79 -7.18 -9.79
N ALA A 180 -18.00 -6.22 -10.69
CA ALA A 180 -17.82 -6.40 -12.12
C ALA A 180 -16.36 -6.78 -12.46
N ILE A 181 -15.38 -6.07 -11.89
CA ILE A 181 -13.95 -6.37 -12.07
C ILE A 181 -13.61 -7.75 -11.53
N SER A 182 -14.01 -8.06 -10.30
CA SER A 182 -13.68 -9.35 -9.69
C SER A 182 -14.34 -10.51 -10.43
N THR A 183 -15.60 -10.38 -10.87
CA THR A 183 -16.28 -11.42 -11.66
C THR A 183 -15.54 -11.69 -12.96
N ALA A 184 -15.28 -10.64 -13.75
CA ALA A 184 -14.61 -10.78 -15.04
C ALA A 184 -13.20 -11.38 -14.91
N ALA A 185 -12.45 -10.97 -13.87
CA ALA A 185 -11.12 -11.52 -13.60
C ALA A 185 -11.19 -13.00 -13.16
N LEU A 186 -12.05 -13.31 -12.19
CA LEU A 186 -12.09 -14.64 -11.56
C LEU A 186 -12.59 -15.73 -12.50
N ASP A 187 -13.41 -15.40 -13.50
CA ASP A 187 -13.83 -16.35 -14.54
C ASP A 187 -12.65 -16.83 -15.42
N GLY A 188 -11.60 -16.00 -15.55
CA GLY A 188 -10.34 -16.39 -16.20
C GLY A 188 -9.32 -17.03 -15.25
N LEU A 189 -9.33 -16.64 -13.97
CA LEU A 189 -8.34 -17.07 -12.97
C LEU A 189 -8.68 -18.41 -12.31
N LEU A 190 -9.97 -18.75 -12.21
CA LEU A 190 -10.47 -19.95 -11.54
C LEU A 190 -10.89 -21.03 -12.54
N ARG A 191 -11.16 -22.23 -12.02
CA ARG A 191 -11.76 -23.36 -12.76
C ARG A 191 -13.28 -23.28 -12.80
#